data_AF-A0A3S1BER6-F1
#
_entry.id   AF-A0A3S1BER6-F1
#
_cell.length_a   1.000
_cell.length_b   1.000
_cell.length_c   1.000
_cell.angle_alpha   90.00
_cell.angle_beta   90.00
_cell.angle_gamma   90.00
#
_symmetry.space_group_name_H-M   'P 1'
#
loop_
_entity.id
_entity.type
_entity.pdbx_description
1 polymer ?
#
loop_
_entity_poly.entity_id
_entity_poly.type
_entity_poly.pdbx_seq_one_letter_code
_entity_poly.pdbx_strand_id
1 'polypeptide(L)'
;MQSIKINSYIGSDGILHINVPVGLTNQNVEVMLMYQPVESDDNGNKGQTLDELGWSLNFFEKRFGAWQGEPLVREPQGKPQERNWDDLFT
;
A
#
# COMPACT_ATOMS: atom_id res chain seq x y z
N MET A 1 -6.32 19.59 13.81
CA MET A 1 -6.16 18.14 13.69
C MET A 1 -4.67 17.84 13.63
N GLN A 2 -4.12 17.11 14.60
CA GLN A 2 -2.72 16.69 14.62
C GLN A 2 -2.68 15.17 14.50
N SER A 3 -1.86 14.63 13.59
CA SER A 3 -1.69 13.19 13.41
C SER A 3 -0.39 12.74 14.08
N ILE A 4 -0.45 11.64 14.84
CA ILE A 4 0.70 11.04 15.51
C ILE A 4 0.77 9.59 15.05
N LYS A 5 1.91 9.17 14.49
CA LYS A 5 2.15 7.78 14.08
C LYS A 5 2.87 7.04 15.20
N ILE A 6 2.22 6.02 15.77
CA ILE A 6 2.74 5.21 16.88
C ILE A 6 2.86 3.77 16.40
N ASN A 7 4.04 3.16 16.57
CA ASN A 7 4.26 1.73 16.36
C ASN A 7 4.42 1.08 17.74
N SER A 8 3.53 0.15 18.08
CA SER A 8 3.53 -0.52 19.38
C SER A 8 3.11 -1.97 19.21
N TYR A 9 3.71 -2.84 20.00
CA TYR A 9 3.34 -4.26 20.08
C TYR A 9 2.12 -4.44 20.98
N ILE A 10 1.22 -5.35 20.60
CA ILE A 10 0.08 -5.77 21.42
C ILE A 10 0.52 -6.98 22.23
N GLY A 11 0.45 -6.86 23.56
CA GLY A 11 0.86 -7.91 24.48
C GLY A 11 -0.11 -9.09 24.51
N SER A 12 0.20 -10.07 25.35
CA SER A 12 -0.65 -11.26 25.56
C SER A 12 -2.04 -10.97 26.15
N ASP A 13 -2.26 -9.74 26.62
CA ASP A 13 -3.55 -9.24 27.10
C ASP A 13 -4.47 -8.75 25.98
N GLY A 14 -3.95 -8.60 24.76
CA GLY A 14 -4.71 -8.12 23.60
C GLY A 14 -4.99 -6.61 23.62
N ILE A 15 -4.32 -5.83 24.47
CA ILE A 15 -4.60 -4.40 24.64
C ILE A 15 -3.51 -3.55 23.98
N LEU A 16 -3.92 -2.66 23.07
CA LEU A 16 -3.04 -1.65 22.48
C LEU A 16 -2.98 -0.42 23.39
N HIS A 17 -1.84 -0.22 24.06
CA HIS A 17 -1.59 0.96 24.89
C HIS A 17 -1.11 2.15 24.06
N ILE A 18 -1.86 3.25 24.08
CA ILE A 18 -1.52 4.49 23.36
C ILE A 18 -1.31 5.61 24.38
N ASN A 19 -0.05 5.99 24.57
CA ASN A 19 0.31 7.13 25.41
C ASN A 19 0.39 8.38 24.54
N VAL A 20 -0.62 9.25 24.62
CA VAL A 20 -0.64 10.53 23.88
C VAL A 20 -0.26 11.67 24.83
N PRO A 21 0.97 12.20 24.78
CA PRO A 21 1.34 13.38 25.54
C PRO A 21 0.70 14.61 24.87
N VAL A 22 -0.50 14.98 25.32
CA VAL A 22 -1.23 16.10 24.72
C VAL A 22 -0.75 17.46 25.25
N GLY A 23 -0.19 17.54 26.46
CA GLY A 23 0.21 18.82 27.07
C GLY A 23 -0.96 19.79 27.30
N LEU A 24 -2.20 19.28 27.25
CA LEU A 24 -3.43 20.05 27.34
C LEU A 24 -3.99 19.94 28.76
N THR A 25 -4.45 21.06 29.30
CA THR A 25 -5.08 21.13 30.63
C THR A 25 -6.44 21.82 30.50
N ASN A 26 -7.47 21.29 31.17
CA ASN A 26 -8.83 21.84 31.22
C ASN A 26 -9.54 22.00 29.86
N GLN A 27 -9.44 21.00 28.98
CA GLN A 27 -10.19 21.00 27.74
C GLN A 27 -10.57 19.59 27.28
N ASN A 28 -11.71 19.50 26.58
CA ASN A 28 -12.18 18.26 25.96
C ASN A 28 -11.38 17.97 24.69
N VAL A 29 -10.96 16.72 24.53
CA VAL A 29 -10.21 16.26 23.35
C VAL A 29 -10.98 15.13 22.71
N GLU A 30 -11.27 15.27 21.42
CA GLU A 30 -11.84 14.23 20.59
C GLU A 30 -10.72 13.48 19.88
N VAL A 31 -10.74 12.15 19.97
CA VAL A 31 -9.70 11.28 19.39
C VAL A 31 -10.36 10.28 18.44
N MET A 32 -9.88 10.23 17.21
CA MET A 32 -10.30 9.27 16.19
C MET A 32 -9.16 8.27 15.95
N LEU A 33 -9.42 6.99 16.17
CA LEU A 33 -8.45 5.91 16.00
C LEU A 33 -8.84 5.06 14.81
N MET A 34 -7.91 4.88 13.88
CA MET A 34 -8.00 3.94 12.78
C MET A 34 -6.79 3.01 12.89
N TYR A 35 -7.02 1.70 12.97
CA TYR A 35 -5.95 0.71 13.05
C TYR A 35 -6.13 -0.35 11.97
N GLN A 36 -5.01 -0.88 11.52
CA GLN A 36 -4.95 -2.03 10.63
C GLN A 36 -3.97 -3.03 11.27
N PRO A 37 -4.38 -4.29 11.49
CA PRO A 37 -3.45 -5.34 11.90
C PRO A 37 -2.33 -5.43 10.87
N VAL A 38 -1.08 -5.35 11.33
CA VAL A 38 0.06 -5.71 10.49
C VAL A 38 0.26 -7.19 10.72
N GLU A 39 -0.05 -8.01 9.73
CA GLU A 39 0.36 -9.42 9.76
C GLU A 39 1.89 -9.41 9.82
N SER A 40 2.45 -9.76 10.97
CA SER A 40 3.86 -10.12 11.05
C SER A 40 4.05 -11.34 10.14
N ASP A 41 4.97 -11.24 9.19
CA ASP A 41 5.28 -12.22 8.12
C ASP A 41 5.69 -13.63 8.60
N ASP A 42 5.33 -14.03 9.82
CA ASP A 42 5.78 -15.27 10.46
C ASP A 42 4.79 -16.43 10.36
N ASN A 43 3.57 -16.27 9.84
CA ASN A 43 2.72 -17.42 9.52
C ASN A 43 1.71 -17.14 8.39
N GLY A 44 2.07 -17.59 7.17
CA GLY A 44 1.11 -18.39 6.40
C GLY A 44 0.33 -17.71 5.28
N ASN A 45 0.50 -16.42 5.01
CA ASN A 45 0.28 -15.94 3.65
C ASN A 45 1.59 -16.19 2.89
N LYS A 46 1.71 -17.36 2.25
CA LYS A 46 2.43 -17.43 0.97
C LYS A 46 1.63 -16.63 -0.05
N GLY A 47 1.42 -15.33 0.20
CA GLY A 47 1.26 -14.38 -0.88
C GLY A 47 2.49 -14.62 -1.72
N GLN A 48 2.27 -15.09 -2.95
CA GLN A 48 3.34 -15.52 -3.84
C GLN A 48 4.51 -14.58 -3.65
N THR A 49 5.67 -15.12 -3.28
CA THR A 49 6.87 -14.27 -3.15
C THR A 49 6.99 -13.44 -4.43
N LEU A 50 7.48 -12.20 -4.38
CA LEU A 50 7.56 -11.39 -5.61
C LEU A 50 8.20 -12.18 -6.76
N ASP A 51 9.16 -13.05 -6.44
CA ASP A 51 9.80 -14.00 -7.36
C ASP A 51 8.82 -15.05 -7.95
N GLU A 52 7.91 -15.62 -7.15
CA GLU A 52 6.82 -16.50 -7.59
C GLU A 52 5.78 -15.79 -8.47
N LEU A 53 5.60 -14.46 -8.30
CA LEU A 53 4.81 -13.62 -9.21
C LEU A 53 5.59 -13.18 -10.47
N GLY A 54 6.84 -13.63 -10.62
CA GLY A 54 7.72 -13.28 -11.74
C GLY A 54 8.40 -11.91 -11.62
N TRP A 55 8.24 -11.22 -10.49
CA TRP A 55 8.89 -9.96 -10.19
C TRP A 55 10.15 -10.22 -9.37
N SER A 56 11.33 -10.16 -10.00
CA SER A 56 12.58 -10.30 -9.24
C SER A 56 12.58 -9.32 -8.05
N LEU A 57 12.97 -9.77 -6.85
CA LEU A 57 12.94 -9.03 -5.58
C LEU A 57 13.69 -7.67 -5.58
N ASN A 58 14.39 -7.33 -6.66
CA ASN A 58 15.06 -6.04 -6.86
C ASN A 58 14.73 -5.41 -8.22
N PHE A 59 13.58 -5.73 -8.81
CA PHE A 59 13.22 -5.28 -10.15
C PHE A 59 13.18 -3.75 -10.21
N PHE A 60 12.50 -3.11 -9.27
CA PHE A 60 12.37 -1.65 -9.25
C PHE A 60 13.72 -0.99 -8.92
N GLU A 61 14.44 -1.49 -7.94
CA GLU A 61 15.70 -0.94 -7.44
C GLU A 61 16.82 -1.03 -8.49
N LYS A 62 16.86 -2.11 -9.28
CA LYS A 62 17.91 -2.34 -10.28
C LYS A 62 17.52 -1.98 -11.70
N ARG A 63 16.23 -1.98 -12.06
CA ARG A 63 15.78 -1.82 -13.46
C ARG A 63 15.06 -0.50 -13.72
N PHE A 64 14.47 0.14 -12.71
CA PHE A 64 13.84 1.44 -12.90
C PHE A 64 14.89 2.47 -13.32
N GLY A 65 14.72 3.04 -14.51
CA GLY A 65 15.68 4.00 -15.08
C GLY A 65 17.00 3.39 -15.58
N ALA A 66 17.16 2.06 -15.57
CA ALA A 66 18.36 1.39 -16.07
C ALA A 66 18.41 1.24 -17.60
N TRP A 67 17.50 1.86 -18.33
CA TRP A 67 17.48 1.83 -19.79
C TRP A 67 18.68 2.60 -20.35
N GLN A 68 19.55 1.91 -21.07
CA GLN A 68 20.74 2.46 -21.72
C GLN A 68 20.65 2.48 -23.26
N GLY A 69 19.50 2.10 -23.81
CA GLY A 69 19.26 2.09 -25.26
C GLY A 69 18.84 3.46 -25.78
N GLU A 70 18.26 3.47 -26.98
CA GLU A 70 17.74 4.67 -27.63
C GLU A 70 16.65 5.36 -26.81
N PRO A 71 16.46 6.69 -26.94
CA PRO A 71 15.38 7.40 -26.27
C PRO A 71 14.02 6.73 -26.49
N LEU A 72 13.27 6.54 -25.40
CA LEU A 72 11.94 5.96 -25.47
C LEU A 72 11.02 6.94 -26.22
N VAL A 73 10.69 6.61 -27.47
CA VAL A 73 9.72 7.36 -28.26
C VAL A 73 8.37 6.66 -28.16
N ARG A 74 7.36 7.41 -27.73
CA ARG A 74 5.99 6.91 -27.69
C ARG A 74 5.47 6.77 -29.12
N GLU A 75 5.04 5.58 -29.50
CA GLU A 75 4.36 5.37 -30.78
C GLU A 75 3.00 6.12 -30.81
N PRO A 76 2.51 6.48 -32.01
CA PRO A 76 1.17 7.05 -32.16
C PRO A 76 0.13 6.15 -31.49
N GLN A 77 -0.74 6.75 -30.68
CA GLN A 77 -1.85 6.02 -30.09
C GLN A 77 -2.77 5.53 -31.22
N GLY A 78 -2.98 4.20 -31.28
CA GLY A 78 -3.86 3.59 -32.27
C GLY A 78 -5.32 4.05 -32.13
N LYS A 79 -6.16 3.65 -33.08
CA LYS A 79 -7.60 3.90 -32.99
C LYS A 79 -8.19 3.05 -31.85
N PRO A 80 -9.10 3.61 -31.02
CA PRO A 80 -9.87 2.82 -30.08
C PRO A 80 -10.61 1.70 -30.83
N GLN A 81 -10.71 0.53 -30.21
CA GLN A 81 -11.59 -0.52 -30.73
C GLN A 81 -13.03 -0.02 -30.63
N GLU A 82 -13.76 -0.09 -31.74
CA GLU A 82 -15.20 0.13 -31.72
C GLU A 82 -15.85 -1.02 -30.94
N ARG A 83 -16.56 -0.64 -29.88
CA ARG A 83 -17.32 -1.57 -29.07
C ARG A 83 -18.78 -1.41 -29.45
N ASN A 84 -19.38 -2.47 -29.97
CA ASN A 84 -20.82 -2.52 -30.15
C ASN A 84 -21.47 -2.75 -28.78
N TRP A 85 -22.28 -1.80 -28.33
CA TRP A 85 -22.93 -1.87 -27.02
C TRP A 85 -24.19 -2.73 -27.04
N ASP A 86 -24.79 -2.95 -28.22
CA ASP A 86 -25.99 -3.76 -28.38
C ASP A 86 -25.71 -5.26 -28.16
N ASP A 87 -24.49 -5.71 -28.44
CA ASP A 87 -24.04 -7.10 -28.25
C ASP A 87 -23.85 -7.50 -26.77
N LEU A 88 -23.93 -6.53 -25.84
CA LEU A 88 -23.76 -6.76 -24.39
C LEU A 88 -25.07 -6.96 -23.63
N PHE A 89 -26.21 -6.72 -24.28
CA PHE A 89 -27.54 -6.77 -23.67
C PHE A 89 -28.49 -7.79 -24.34
N THR A 90 -27.94 -8.72 -25.14
CA THR A 90 -28.65 -9.89 -25.68
C THR A 90 -28.19 -11.14 -24.93
#